data_AF-A0A959AKU2-F1
#
_entry.id   AF-A0A959AKU2-F1
#
_cell.length_a   1.000
_cell.length_b   1.000
_cell.length_c   1.000
_cell.angle_alpha   90.00
_cell.angle_beta   90.00
_cell.angle_gamma   90.00
#
_symmetry.space_group_name_H-M   'P 1'
#
loop_
_entity.id
_entity.type
_entity.pdbx_description
1 polymer ?
#
loop_
_entity_poly.entity_id
_entity_poly.type
_entity_poly.pdbx_seq_one_letter_code
_entity_poly.pdbx_strand_id
1 'polypeptide(L)'
;MILDGNPVENINANCKFIQLFDLPQQYLIHLGYNQSMRKQMRTSLFWLILIAIAIFFCGQSPNPETRRKAPKPHEEAMMLAEKAQAFLEKDELDSTLVYAQQAILLSEEGDNWYAWGKAQSAIIITAYYQGESQKVASTFS
;
A
#
# COMPACT_ATOMS: atom_id res chain seq x y z
N MET A 1 9.91 -52.05 -15.38
CA MET A 1 9.16 -50.96 -14.72
C MET A 1 10.03 -49.74 -14.77
N ILE A 2 9.77 -48.88 -15.75
CA ILE A 2 10.50 -47.65 -16.03
C ILE A 2 9.59 -46.51 -15.56
N LEU A 3 10.16 -45.55 -14.85
CA LEU A 3 9.47 -44.40 -14.28
C LEU A 3 9.19 -43.39 -15.41
N ASP A 4 7.91 -43.23 -15.76
CA ASP A 4 7.47 -42.17 -16.68
C ASP A 4 7.39 -40.84 -15.92
N GLY A 5 8.27 -39.92 -16.34
CA GLY A 5 8.28 -38.53 -15.96
C GLY A 5 7.35 -37.69 -16.84
N ASN A 6 6.76 -36.68 -16.21
CA ASN A 6 6.14 -35.49 -16.79
C ASN A 6 6.38 -34.38 -15.74
N PRO A 7 6.37 -33.06 -16.04
CA PRO A 7 5.75 -32.40 -17.19
C PRO A 7 6.45 -31.12 -17.75
N VAL A 8 5.91 -30.61 -18.88
CA VAL A 8 5.69 -29.19 -19.22
C VAL A 8 6.92 -28.25 -19.30
N GLU A 9 7.37 -27.99 -20.53
CA GLU A 9 8.05 -26.75 -20.94
C GLU A 9 7.42 -26.22 -22.23
N ASN A 10 6.50 -25.26 -22.11
CA ASN A 10 6.17 -24.34 -23.19
C ASN A 10 5.46 -23.12 -22.61
N ILE A 11 6.07 -21.94 -22.74
CA ILE A 11 5.47 -20.65 -23.11
C ILE A 11 6.62 -19.64 -23.06
N ASN A 12 7.22 -19.40 -24.22
CA ASN A 12 8.17 -18.30 -24.45
C ASN A 12 7.35 -17.04 -24.79
N ALA A 13 7.18 -16.17 -23.80
CA ALA A 13 6.51 -14.88 -23.94
C ALA A 13 7.44 -13.86 -24.61
N ASN A 14 7.36 -13.77 -25.94
CA ASN A 14 8.02 -12.73 -26.73
C ASN A 14 7.17 -11.45 -26.73
N CYS A 15 7.30 -10.65 -25.66
CA CYS A 15 6.75 -9.29 -25.61
C CYS A 15 7.58 -8.35 -26.50
N LYS A 16 7.05 -8.07 -27.71
CA LYS A 16 7.52 -6.98 -28.59
C LYS A 16 7.22 -5.63 -27.94
N PHE A 17 8.24 -5.02 -27.37
CA PHE A 17 8.26 -3.63 -26.92
C PHE A 17 8.43 -2.73 -28.15
N ILE A 18 7.42 -1.91 -28.45
CA ILE A 18 7.40 -0.98 -29.57
C ILE A 18 8.41 0.14 -29.29
N GLN A 19 9.47 0.18 -30.09
CA GLN A 19 10.34 1.35 -30.26
C GLN A 19 9.64 2.36 -31.16
N LEU A 20 9.22 3.48 -30.59
CA LEU A 20 8.90 4.69 -31.34
C LEU A 20 9.24 5.86 -30.42
N PHE A 21 10.33 6.57 -30.70
CA PHE A 21 10.49 8.02 -30.53
C PHE A 21 11.95 8.36 -30.84
N ASP A 22 12.19 8.52 -32.13
CA ASP A 22 13.34 9.23 -32.67
C ASP A 22 12.85 10.65 -32.98
N LEU A 23 13.49 11.68 -32.41
CA LEU A 23 13.66 13.02 -33.02
C LEU A 23 14.53 13.91 -32.10
N PRO A 24 15.54 14.62 -32.66
CA PRO A 24 16.60 15.30 -31.89
C PRO A 24 16.21 16.73 -31.47
N GLN A 25 16.30 17.02 -30.17
CA GLN A 25 16.08 18.34 -29.55
C GLN A 25 17.40 19.16 -29.45
N GLN A 26 18.11 19.40 -30.56
CA GLN A 26 19.38 20.16 -30.53
C GLN A 26 19.29 21.65 -30.93
N TYR A 27 18.11 22.25 -31.07
CA TYR A 27 18.00 23.61 -31.66
C TYR A 27 17.32 24.71 -30.84
N LEU A 28 17.24 24.61 -29.50
CA LEU A 28 16.59 25.66 -28.68
C LEU A 28 17.40 26.14 -27.45
N ILE A 29 18.74 26.20 -27.53
CA ILE A 29 19.57 26.66 -26.39
C ILE A 29 19.99 28.14 -26.47
N HIS A 30 19.85 28.84 -27.60
CA HIS A 30 20.54 30.14 -27.75
C HIS A 30 19.77 31.45 -27.49
N LEU A 31 18.53 31.43 -26.97
CA LEU A 31 17.77 32.69 -26.71
C LEU A 31 17.20 32.88 -25.29
N GLY A 32 17.46 31.96 -24.34
CA GLY A 32 16.84 32.00 -23.00
C GLY A 32 17.68 32.56 -21.84
N TYR A 33 18.93 32.98 -22.07
CA TYR A 33 19.90 33.10 -20.96
C TYR A 33 19.80 34.39 -20.12
N ASN A 34 19.14 35.45 -20.59
CA ASN A 34 19.18 36.76 -19.91
C ASN A 34 17.97 37.13 -19.03
N GLN A 35 16.94 36.28 -18.92
CA GLN A 35 15.81 36.49 -18.00
C GLN A 35 15.84 35.58 -16.74
N SER A 36 16.69 34.54 -16.71
CA SER A 36 16.71 33.55 -15.63
C SER A 36 17.27 34.06 -14.30
N MET A 37 18.26 34.97 -14.35
CA MET A 37 18.97 35.43 -13.15
C MET A 37 18.12 36.29 -12.19
N ARG A 38 17.09 37.01 -12.68
CA ARG A 38 16.25 37.88 -11.82
C ARG A 38 15.15 37.12 -11.07
N LYS A 39 14.71 35.96 -11.56
CA LYS A 39 13.74 35.10 -10.85
C LYS A 39 14.41 34.23 -9.77
N GLN A 40 15.69 33.92 -9.92
CA GLN A 40 16.43 33.03 -9.01
C GLN A 40 16.69 33.61 -7.61
N MET A 41 16.82 34.94 -7.45
CA MET A 41 17.05 35.54 -6.13
C MET A 41 15.79 35.55 -5.24
N ARG A 42 14.58 35.57 -5.81
CA ARG A 42 13.33 35.61 -5.01
C ARG A 42 12.88 34.24 -4.53
N THR A 43 13.22 33.17 -5.26
CA THR A 43 12.91 31.80 -4.85
C THR A 43 13.79 31.32 -3.69
N SER A 44 15.01 31.83 -3.54
CA SER A 44 15.94 31.42 -2.45
C SER A 44 15.43 31.81 -1.05
N LEU A 45 14.88 33.01 -0.89
CA LEU A 45 14.37 33.48 0.41
C LEU A 45 13.09 32.76 0.85
N PHE A 46 12.26 32.31 -0.09
CA PHE A 46 11.04 31.57 0.21
C PHE A 46 11.33 30.21 0.85
N TRP A 47 12.38 29.51 0.41
CA TRP A 47 12.81 28.24 0.99
C TRP A 47 13.30 28.38 2.44
N LEU A 48 14.00 29.46 2.77
CA LEU A 48 14.46 29.70 4.15
C LEU A 48 13.30 29.94 5.12
N ILE A 49 12.24 30.63 4.67
CA ILE A 49 11.03 30.86 5.48
C ILE A 49 10.27 29.54 5.70
N LEU A 50 10.15 28.69 4.69
CA LEU A 50 9.51 27.38 4.83
C LEU A 50 10.26 26.45 5.79
N ILE A 51 11.59 26.46 5.78
CA ILE A 51 12.42 25.70 6.72
C ILE A 51 12.20 26.19 8.16
N ALA A 52 12.13 27.51 8.39
CA ALA A 52 11.87 28.07 9.71
C ALA A 52 10.49 27.69 10.26
N ILE A 53 9.45 27.68 9.42
CA ILE A 53 8.10 27.25 9.82
C ILE A 53 8.07 25.75 10.15
N ALA A 54 8.76 24.90 9.38
CA ALA A 54 8.82 23.46 9.63
C ALA A 54 9.45 23.14 11.00
N ILE A 55 10.50 23.87 11.40
CA ILE A 55 11.15 23.70 12.71
C ILE A 55 10.19 24.09 13.85
N PHE A 56 9.41 25.16 13.69
CA PHE A 56 8.48 25.62 14.72
C PHE A 56 7.33 24.62 14.94
N PHE A 57 6.82 23.98 13.88
CA PHE A 57 5.80 22.94 13.98
C PHE A 57 6.33 21.60 14.51
N CYS A 58 7.59 21.25 14.24
CA CYS A 58 8.21 20.05 14.82
C CYS A 58 8.60 20.22 16.31
N GLY A 59 8.63 21.45 16.82
CA GLY A 59 9.00 21.76 18.20
C GLY A 59 7.86 21.66 19.23
N GLN A 60 6.61 21.42 18.80
CA GLN A 60 5.55 21.08 19.74
C GLN A 60 5.74 19.63 20.18
N SER A 61 6.58 19.43 21.20
CA SER A 61 6.65 18.16 21.95
C SER A 61 5.22 17.74 22.30
N PRO A 62 4.77 16.55 21.87
CA PRO A 62 3.46 16.05 22.25
C PRO A 62 3.34 16.08 23.77
N ASN A 63 2.29 16.70 24.28
CA ASN A 63 1.99 16.73 25.71
C ASN A 63 1.90 15.27 26.21
N PRO A 64 2.77 14.81 27.13
CA PRO A 64 2.77 13.42 27.58
C PRO A 64 1.52 13.03 28.39
N GLU A 65 0.65 13.98 28.74
CA GLU A 65 -0.50 13.76 29.63
C GLU A 65 -1.73 13.11 28.99
N THR A 66 -1.76 12.88 27.67
CA THR A 66 -2.81 12.04 27.03
C THR A 66 -2.39 10.60 26.81
N ARG A 67 -1.34 10.12 27.49
CA ARG A 67 -1.04 8.68 27.60
C ARG A 67 -2.05 7.99 28.54
N ARG A 68 -3.34 8.04 28.20
CA ARG A 68 -4.28 7.00 28.62
C ARG A 68 -3.64 5.69 28.19
N LYS A 69 -3.49 4.74 29.12
CA LYS A 69 -3.21 3.34 28.80
C LYS A 69 -4.39 2.80 28.00
N ALA A 70 -4.47 3.16 26.72
CA ALA A 70 -5.19 2.36 25.75
C ALA A 70 -4.57 0.94 25.79
N PRO A 71 -5.36 -0.13 25.55
CA PRO A 71 -4.77 -1.43 25.27
C PRO A 71 -3.66 -1.21 24.24
N LYS A 72 -2.48 -1.80 24.48
CA LYS A 72 -1.35 -1.60 23.56
C LYS A 72 -1.87 -1.93 22.17
N PRO A 73 -1.70 -1.08 21.15
CA PRO A 73 -2.25 -1.29 19.81
C PRO A 73 -1.94 -2.71 19.28
N HIS A 74 -0.83 -3.29 19.74
CA HIS A 74 -0.46 -4.70 19.56
C HIS A 74 -1.51 -5.74 20.00
N GLU A 75 -2.06 -5.64 21.22
CA GLU A 75 -3.03 -6.62 21.77
C GLU A 75 -4.40 -6.48 21.10
N GLU A 76 -4.84 -5.25 20.85
CA GLU A 76 -6.10 -4.98 20.18
C GLU A 76 -6.06 -5.46 18.71
N ALA A 77 -4.96 -5.20 18.01
CA ALA A 77 -4.73 -5.69 16.65
C ALA A 77 -4.83 -7.23 16.58
N MET A 78 -4.21 -7.94 17.53
CA MET A 78 -4.30 -9.40 17.61
C MET A 78 -5.72 -9.88 17.84
N MET A 79 -6.45 -9.28 18.78
CA MET A 79 -7.82 -9.66 19.07
C MET A 79 -8.73 -9.48 17.84
N LEU A 80 -8.55 -8.39 17.09
CA LEU A 80 -9.32 -8.14 15.88
C LEU A 80 -8.95 -9.11 14.75
N ALA A 81 -7.66 -9.44 14.59
CA ALA A 81 -7.22 -10.45 13.64
C ALA A 81 -7.78 -11.84 13.96
N GLU A 82 -7.88 -12.21 15.24
CA GLU A 82 -8.52 -13.45 15.68
C GLU A 82 -10.04 -13.44 15.46
N LYS A 83 -10.71 -12.32 15.72
CA LYS A 83 -12.15 -12.18 15.39
C LYS A 83 -12.40 -12.32 13.90
N ALA A 84 -11.59 -11.69 13.06
CA ALA A 84 -11.70 -11.82 11.61
C ALA A 84 -11.61 -13.29 11.18
N GLN A 85 -10.66 -14.03 11.72
CA GLN A 85 -10.54 -15.47 11.44
C GLN A 85 -11.76 -16.26 11.94
N ALA A 86 -12.28 -15.96 13.13
CA ALA A 86 -13.47 -16.64 13.65
C ALA A 86 -14.73 -16.37 12.82
N PHE A 87 -14.85 -15.18 12.21
CA PHE A 87 -15.93 -14.89 11.26
C PHE A 87 -15.71 -15.58 9.91
N LEU A 88 -14.46 -15.67 9.45
CA LEU A 88 -14.13 -16.39 8.22
C LEU A 88 -14.49 -17.87 8.32
N GLU A 89 -14.21 -18.49 9.46
CA GLU A 89 -14.57 -19.90 9.74
C GLU A 89 -16.09 -20.14 9.75
N LYS A 90 -16.89 -19.08 9.94
CA LYS A 90 -18.36 -19.12 9.88
C LYS A 90 -18.92 -18.68 8.53
N ASP A 91 -18.05 -18.44 7.54
CA ASP A 91 -18.41 -17.89 6.22
C ASP A 91 -19.11 -16.52 6.29
N GLU A 92 -18.91 -15.78 7.38
CA GLU A 92 -19.40 -14.41 7.54
C GLU A 92 -18.41 -13.43 6.89
N LEU A 93 -18.40 -13.42 5.55
CA LEU A 93 -17.39 -12.76 4.74
C LEU A 93 -17.35 -11.23 4.96
N ASP A 94 -18.49 -10.56 5.06
CA ASP A 94 -18.54 -9.11 5.28
C ASP A 94 -17.96 -8.72 6.66
N SER A 95 -18.33 -9.45 7.71
CA SER A 95 -17.77 -9.29 9.05
C SER A 95 -16.26 -9.52 9.07
N THR A 96 -15.80 -10.55 8.35
CA THR A 96 -14.38 -10.86 8.21
C THR A 96 -13.60 -9.66 7.67
N LEU A 97 -14.09 -9.04 6.60
CA LEU A 97 -13.44 -7.87 5.98
C LEU A 97 -13.34 -6.68 6.94
N VAL A 98 -14.43 -6.37 7.66
CA VAL A 98 -14.45 -5.24 8.60
C VAL A 98 -13.41 -5.42 9.70
N TYR A 99 -13.38 -6.58 10.36
CA TYR A 99 -12.45 -6.82 11.45
C TYR A 99 -11.01 -6.95 10.97
N ALA A 100 -10.77 -7.56 9.80
CA ALA A 100 -9.44 -7.67 9.24
C ALA A 100 -8.85 -6.30 8.86
N GLN A 101 -9.64 -5.41 8.25
CA GLN A 101 -9.20 -4.05 7.92
C GLN A 101 -8.84 -3.25 9.18
N GLN A 102 -9.66 -3.35 10.22
CA GLN A 102 -9.37 -2.68 11.49
C GLN A 102 -8.11 -3.24 12.16
N ALA A 103 -7.91 -4.56 12.10
CA ALA A 103 -6.70 -5.20 12.60
C ALA A 103 -5.44 -4.72 11.86
N ILE A 104 -5.50 -4.53 10.54
CA ILE A 104 -4.39 -4.01 9.74
C ILE A 104 -3.98 -2.61 10.20
N LEU A 105 -4.95 -1.68 10.34
CA LEU A 105 -4.67 -0.30 10.76
C LEU A 105 -3.97 -0.25 12.13
N LEU A 106 -4.47 -1.00 13.11
CA LEU A 106 -3.88 -1.06 14.44
C LEU A 106 -2.54 -1.81 14.47
N SER A 107 -2.37 -2.78 13.57
CA SER A 107 -1.09 -3.49 13.42
C SER A 107 0.00 -2.58 12.87
N GLU A 108 -0.33 -1.72 11.91
CA GLU A 108 0.61 -0.74 11.35
C GLU A 108 0.96 0.34 12.37
N GLU A 109 0.01 0.81 13.17
CA GLU A 109 0.27 1.75 14.27
C GLU A 109 1.14 1.13 15.38
N GLY A 110 0.95 -0.16 15.66
CA GLY A 110 1.61 -0.88 16.74
C GLY A 110 2.82 -1.71 16.33
N ASP A 111 3.31 -1.60 15.09
CA ASP A 111 4.36 -2.44 14.48
C ASP A 111 4.14 -3.96 14.70
N ASN A 112 2.87 -4.41 14.70
CA ASN A 112 2.49 -5.80 14.89
C ASN A 112 2.36 -6.54 13.55
N TRP A 113 3.49 -6.84 12.92
CA TRP A 113 3.51 -7.51 11.61
C TRP A 113 2.88 -8.91 11.60
N TYR A 114 2.81 -9.58 12.76
CA TYR A 114 2.14 -10.87 12.88
C TYR A 114 0.61 -10.74 12.77
N ALA A 115 0.01 -9.82 13.53
CA ALA A 115 -1.43 -9.52 13.42
C ALA A 115 -1.78 -8.99 12.02
N TRP A 116 -0.91 -8.16 11.42
CA TRP A 116 -1.05 -7.65 10.06
C TRP A 116 -1.14 -8.79 9.03
N GLY A 117 -0.18 -9.72 9.06
CA GLY A 117 -0.15 -10.84 8.11
C GLY A 117 -1.35 -11.77 8.25
N LYS A 118 -1.78 -12.01 9.50
CA LYS A 118 -2.98 -12.79 9.80
C LYS A 118 -4.23 -12.13 9.23
N ALA A 119 -4.42 -10.83 9.47
CA ALA A 119 -5.55 -10.07 8.92
C ALA A 119 -5.54 -10.02 7.38
N GLN A 120 -4.38 -9.84 6.75
CA GLN A 120 -4.26 -9.88 5.29
C GLN A 120 -4.66 -11.24 4.71
N SER A 121 -4.22 -12.34 5.33
CA SER A 121 -4.61 -13.67 4.88
C SER A 121 -6.13 -13.87 4.90
N ALA A 122 -6.82 -13.33 5.92
CA ALA A 122 -8.27 -13.40 5.99
C ALA A 122 -8.94 -12.64 4.83
N ILE A 123 -8.47 -11.44 4.48
CA ILE A 123 -8.99 -10.66 3.34
C ILE A 123 -8.81 -11.43 2.02
N ILE A 124 -7.63 -12.03 1.80
CA ILE A 124 -7.34 -12.78 0.57
C ILE A 124 -8.28 -14.00 0.45
N ILE A 125 -8.47 -14.74 1.54
CA ILE A 125 -9.36 -15.90 1.56
C ILE A 125 -10.82 -15.47 1.32
N THR A 126 -11.26 -14.38 1.95
CA THR A 126 -12.60 -13.82 1.70
C THR A 126 -12.80 -13.44 0.23
N ALA A 127 -11.82 -12.76 -0.39
CA ALA A 127 -11.89 -12.40 -1.80
C ALA A 127 -11.98 -13.63 -2.72
N TYR A 128 -11.28 -14.72 -2.37
CA TYR A 128 -11.38 -15.99 -3.09
C TYR A 128 -12.79 -16.57 -3.02
N TYR A 129 -13.41 -16.66 -1.84
CA TYR A 129 -14.77 -17.18 -1.68
C TYR A 129 -15.84 -16.31 -2.38
N GLN A 130 -15.68 -14.99 -2.35
CA GLN A 130 -16.57 -14.08 -3.09
C GLN A 130 -16.44 -14.29 -4.61
N GLY A 131 -15.23 -14.52 -5.12
CA GLY A 131 -15.02 -14.85 -6.53
C GLY A 131 -15.66 -16.18 -6.95
N GLU A 132 -15.54 -17.22 -6.12
CA GLU A 132 -16.15 -18.52 -6.39
C GLU A 132 -17.68 -18.45 -6.38
N SER A 133 -18.28 -17.74 -5.42
CA SER A 133 -19.74 -17.58 -5.37
C SER A 133 -20.29 -16.82 -6.59
N GLN A 134 -19.56 -15.82 -7.11
CA GLN A 134 -19.92 -15.13 -8.35
C GLN A 134 -19.88 -16.07 -9.58
N LYS A 135 -18.86 -16.94 -9.68
CA LYS A 135 -18.79 -17.94 -10.76
C LYS A 135 -19.99 -18.88 -10.72
N VAL A 136 -20.35 -19.38 -9.54
CA VAL A 136 -21.54 -20.24 -9.37
C VAL A 136 -22.81 -19.49 -9.77
N ALA A 137 -23.01 -18.26 -9.28
CA ALA A 137 -24.17 -17.44 -9.61
C ALA A 137 -24.32 -17.21 -11.13
N SER A 138 -23.20 -16.94 -11.82
CA SER A 138 -23.17 -16.75 -13.28
C SER A 138 -23.46 -18.01 -14.10
N THR A 139 -23.35 -19.20 -13.48
CA THR A 139 -23.65 -20.47 -14.14
C THR A 139 -25.17 -20.73 -14.20
N PHE A 140 -25.95 -20.05 -13.36
CA PHE A 140 -27.40 -20.20 -13.28
C PHE A 140 -28.18 -19.01 -13.87
N SER A 141 -27.51 -17.99 -14.40
CA SER A 141 -28.10 -16.84 -15.10
C SER A 141 -28.13 -17.04 -16.60
#